data_AF-A0A418AQC2-F1
#
_entry.id   AF-A0A418AQC2-F1
#
_cell.length_a   1.000
_cell.length_b   1.000
_cell.length_c   1.000
_cell.angle_alpha   90.00
_cell.angle_beta   90.00
_cell.angle_gamma   90.00
#
_symmetry.space_group_name_H-M   'P 1'
#
loop_
_entity.id
_entity.type
_entity.pdbx_description
1 polymer ?
#
loop_
_entity_poly.entity_id
_entity_poly.type
_entity_poly.pdbx_seq_one_letter_code
_entity_poly.pdbx_strand_id
1 'polypeptide(L)'
;MASGLDKKPKEEADDPRDVAAIAFASTHMEDYKLKTSANYVVPEDQRPHMDLREWPEQRECVLDAHIDEYEKKGTVTAALALPAEFSLGDKARSTKASSPHVSVHPVLALPPAPPQYERSPLEDEETRIKCMELQRQRRALSAKIVHAVQTFDDAIYRLRREKLKLDIALKKGEIKLMTRLGELVLLEQFESKENLLVSKLEKCKTDKAQVVRELTDCSDQLASKRKDMEEWQRNESTVQGEFVSLVGLSHPCFGVLQKIFKKRLKRQKKRSSEDDADDEDDESDDEYNSNDDDDDDDNDSNEEEMCPTGCDMALYEKVLALREKKADTDDAMSDISKAIEDLKRSNDRQIQKQRQIDKELTATEQDIQAFQTEKQMRFNELDVIVALSKHQLRCLQPKDAATAEAAGTDPNALYLPETVDNALVFNHSVVDRLAHRIVTLQDENKSLRQVFRDLHKQQSQLLRDKTRQHELIDEVNEKCNQLQLLKFGRLIDIELLDKACDTGNLNELKSKVRSKELHGEKQMTDAKGEQQRLKMEILKATEENTRLLTEIAMLSERQFGLEKELNQADVNNTLVDDGAQLEKEMHERKKLVELVKLQSREIDALKQEVLMLRGKKGRVHGTTHH
;
A
#
# COMPACT_ATOMS: atom_id res chain seq x y z
N MET A 1 -14.94 69.40 73.59
CA MET A 1 -13.69 69.08 74.31
C MET A 1 -13.22 67.73 73.76
N ALA A 2 -12.44 67.66 72.67
CA ALA A 2 -11.00 67.95 72.59
C ALA A 2 -10.21 67.31 73.75
N SER A 3 -9.50 66.21 73.45
CA SER A 3 -8.10 65.97 73.83
C SER A 3 -7.81 64.47 73.96
N GLY A 4 -7.04 63.93 73.01
CA GLY A 4 -6.49 62.58 73.05
C GLY A 4 -5.56 62.33 71.88
N LEU A 5 -4.63 63.27 71.69
CA LEU A 5 -3.67 63.37 70.60
C LEU A 5 -2.86 62.08 70.37
N ASP A 6 -2.78 61.73 69.09
CA ASP A 6 -1.65 61.08 68.44
C ASP A 6 -0.31 61.47 69.09
N LYS A 7 0.34 60.49 69.72
CA LYS A 7 1.80 60.51 69.86
C LYS A 7 2.35 59.44 68.93
N LYS A 8 2.78 59.86 67.74
CA LYS A 8 3.68 59.04 66.92
C LYS A 8 4.90 58.66 67.78
N PRO A 9 5.28 57.36 67.85
CA PRO A 9 6.52 56.96 68.50
C PRO A 9 7.72 57.59 67.77
N LYS A 10 8.79 57.89 68.51
CA LYS A 10 10.02 58.49 67.97
C LYS A 10 10.69 57.52 66.98
N GLU A 11 11.37 58.04 65.97
CA GLU A 11 12.05 57.28 64.90
C GLU A 11 13.15 56.31 65.38
N GLU A 12 13.56 56.39 66.65
CA GLU A 12 14.52 55.48 67.30
C GLU A 12 13.87 54.53 68.32
N ALA A 13 12.54 54.42 68.34
CA ALA A 13 11.85 53.48 69.23
C ALA A 13 11.69 52.12 68.54
N ASP A 14 12.60 51.18 68.83
CA ASP A 14 12.45 49.78 68.43
C ASP A 14 11.13 49.20 68.97
N ASP A 15 10.41 48.43 68.14
CA ASP A 15 9.16 47.80 68.56
C ASP A 15 9.44 46.85 69.74
N PRO A 16 8.76 47.01 70.89
CA PRO A 16 8.98 46.17 72.06
C PRO A 16 8.79 44.67 71.80
N ARG A 17 8.05 44.28 70.74
CA ARG A 17 7.91 42.87 70.33
C ARG A 17 9.16 42.36 69.65
N ASP A 18 9.81 43.18 68.83
CA ASP A 18 11.04 42.80 68.12
C ASP A 18 12.22 42.75 69.10
N VAL A 19 12.28 43.67 70.06
CA VAL A 19 13.27 43.62 71.15
C VAL A 19 13.08 42.36 72.00
N ALA A 20 11.83 41.98 72.31
CA ALA A 20 11.54 40.74 73.04
C ALA A 20 11.89 39.49 72.22
N ALA A 21 11.64 39.49 70.91
CA ALA A 21 11.99 38.40 70.01
C ALA A 21 13.51 38.23 69.86
N ILE A 22 14.26 39.34 69.76
CA ILE A 22 15.73 39.33 69.71
C ILE A 22 16.32 38.87 71.05
N ALA A 23 15.76 39.32 72.19
CA ALA A 23 16.22 38.87 73.50
C ALA A 23 15.96 37.36 73.70
N PHE A 24 14.80 36.88 73.25
CA PHE A 24 14.46 35.45 73.27
C PHE A 24 15.39 34.63 72.36
N ALA A 25 15.64 35.10 71.13
CA ALA A 25 16.58 34.45 70.21
C ALA A 25 18.02 34.44 70.76
N SER A 26 18.49 35.55 71.36
CA SER A 26 19.84 35.62 71.94
C SER A 26 20.04 34.71 73.16
N THR A 27 18.96 34.34 73.85
CA THR A 27 19.01 33.47 75.04
C THR A 27 18.73 32.00 74.73
N HIS A 28 18.05 31.71 73.60
CA HIS A 28 17.61 30.35 73.24
C HIS A 28 18.21 29.84 71.91
N MET A 29 18.99 30.65 71.19
CA MET A 29 19.79 30.14 70.06
C MET A 29 21.07 29.51 70.57
N GLU A 30 21.09 28.19 70.57
CA GLU A 30 22.33 27.41 70.66
C GLU A 30 23.20 27.65 69.41
N ASP A 31 24.52 27.44 69.54
CA ASP A 31 25.54 27.69 68.50
C ASP A 31 25.37 26.73 67.31
N TYR A 32 24.41 27.02 66.42
CA TYR A 32 24.20 26.27 65.18
C TYR A 32 25.32 26.60 64.19
N LYS A 33 26.41 25.84 64.26
CA LYS A 33 27.50 25.88 63.28
C LYS A 33 26.91 25.60 61.88
N LEU A 34 27.16 26.48 60.91
CA LEU A 34 26.79 26.22 59.52
C LEU A 34 27.45 24.92 59.04
N LYS A 35 26.77 24.16 58.17
CA LYS A 35 27.30 22.92 57.54
C LYS A 35 28.62 23.13 56.78
N THR A 36 28.98 24.37 56.48
CA THR A 36 30.23 24.77 55.82
C THR A 36 31.38 25.06 56.80
N SER A 37 31.12 25.04 58.12
CA SER A 37 32.14 25.24 59.14
C SER A 37 33.06 24.02 59.25
N ALA A 38 34.37 24.25 59.34
CA ALA A 38 35.39 23.21 59.51
C ALA A 38 35.21 22.38 60.81
N ASN A 39 34.41 22.87 61.76
CA ASN A 39 34.17 22.24 63.06
C ASN A 39 32.71 21.73 63.23
N TYR A 40 31.96 21.56 62.13
CA TYR A 40 30.62 20.96 62.15
C TYR A 40 30.70 19.43 62.14
N VAL A 41 30.07 18.78 63.12
CA VAL A 41 30.02 17.32 63.25
C VAL A 41 28.54 16.91 63.25
N VAL A 42 28.16 15.96 62.38
CA VAL A 42 26.78 15.48 62.27
C VAL A 42 26.38 14.70 63.54
N PRO A 43 25.28 15.07 64.21
CA PRO A 43 24.75 14.36 65.39
C PRO A 43 24.49 12.88 65.10
N GLU A 44 24.72 12.02 66.09
CA GLU A 44 24.66 10.55 65.94
C GLU A 44 23.31 10.05 65.42
N ASP A 45 22.22 10.69 65.83
CA ASP A 45 20.84 10.31 65.47
C ASP A 45 20.47 10.68 64.03
N GLN A 46 21.28 11.51 63.37
CA GLN A 46 21.13 11.90 61.96
C GLN A 46 22.19 11.23 61.07
N ARG A 47 23.05 10.38 61.63
CA ARG A 47 23.92 9.52 60.84
C ARG A 47 23.04 8.42 60.23
N PRO A 48 23.05 8.24 58.90
CA PRO A 48 22.30 7.15 58.30
C PRO A 48 22.76 5.82 58.92
N HIS A 49 21.81 5.01 59.41
CA HIS A 49 22.09 3.66 59.86
C HIS A 49 22.59 2.84 58.67
N MET A 50 23.90 2.71 58.56
CA MET A 50 24.56 2.00 57.46
C MET A 50 24.40 0.49 57.65
N ASP A 51 23.62 -0.17 56.78
CA ASP A 51 23.66 -1.62 56.66
C ASP A 51 24.94 -2.02 55.91
N LEU A 52 25.90 -2.59 56.65
CA LEU A 52 27.19 -3.02 56.10
C LEU A 52 27.06 -4.17 55.07
N ARG A 53 25.88 -4.78 54.92
CA ARG A 53 25.64 -5.85 53.93
C ARG A 53 25.44 -5.34 52.50
N GLU A 54 25.07 -4.07 52.34
CA GLU A 54 24.82 -3.44 51.03
C GLU A 54 26.10 -2.89 50.38
N TRP A 55 27.25 -2.94 51.08
CA TRP A 55 28.52 -2.42 50.60
C TRP A 55 29.52 -3.55 50.29
N PRO A 56 29.87 -3.77 49.00
CA PRO A 56 30.86 -4.76 48.59
C PRO A 56 32.30 -4.44 49.06
N GLU A 57 32.54 -3.28 49.65
CA GLU A 57 33.89 -2.75 49.99
C GLU A 57 34.60 -3.52 51.12
N GLN A 58 33.95 -4.52 51.73
CA GLN A 58 34.61 -5.49 52.62
C GLN A 58 34.66 -6.92 52.05
N ARG A 59 34.17 -7.17 50.82
CA ARG A 59 34.32 -8.49 50.18
C ARG A 59 35.74 -8.74 49.66
N GLU A 60 36.53 -7.68 49.52
CA GLU A 60 37.96 -7.74 49.26
C GLU A 60 38.67 -6.84 50.27
N CYS A 61 38.65 -7.22 51.55
CA CYS A 61 39.72 -6.76 52.43
C CYS A 61 41.02 -7.24 51.80
N VAL A 62 41.83 -6.30 51.30
CA VAL A 62 43.21 -6.57 50.93
C VAL A 62 43.92 -6.95 52.22
N LEU A 63 43.98 -8.26 52.49
CA LEU A 63 44.74 -8.81 53.61
C LEU A 63 46.23 -8.58 53.33
N ASP A 64 47.03 -8.51 54.39
CA ASP A 64 48.50 -8.45 54.27
C ASP A 64 49.04 -9.58 53.35
N ALA A 65 48.33 -10.73 53.31
CA ALA A 65 48.62 -11.83 52.40
C ALA A 65 48.47 -11.50 50.90
N HIS A 66 47.55 -10.61 50.52
CA HIS A 66 47.39 -10.15 49.13
C HIS A 66 48.50 -9.16 48.74
N ILE A 67 48.99 -8.39 49.71
CA ILE A 67 50.15 -7.49 49.54
C ILE A 67 51.41 -8.31 49.34
N ASP A 68 51.62 -9.36 50.17
CA ASP A 68 52.73 -10.30 50.06
C ASP A 68 52.72 -11.06 48.71
N GLU A 69 51.55 -11.40 48.18
CA GLU A 69 51.42 -12.06 46.88
C GLU A 69 51.71 -11.10 45.71
N TYR A 70 51.34 -9.83 45.84
CA TYR A 70 51.65 -8.77 44.88
C TYR A 70 53.15 -8.47 44.83
N GLU A 71 53.82 -8.44 45.99
CA GLU A 71 55.27 -8.29 46.08
C GLU A 71 56.02 -9.50 45.50
N LYS A 72 55.49 -10.72 45.67
CA LYS A 72 56.07 -11.94 45.08
C LYS A 72 55.90 -12.06 43.56
N LYS A 73 54.81 -11.54 42.99
CA LYS A 73 54.50 -11.66 41.55
C LYS A 73 55.17 -10.60 40.66
N GLY A 74 56.05 -9.76 41.21
CA GLY A 74 57.13 -9.11 40.47
C GLY A 74 56.72 -8.36 39.21
N THR A 75 55.63 -7.60 39.24
CA THR A 75 55.22 -6.73 38.12
C THR A 75 55.43 -5.26 38.45
N VAL A 76 56.66 -4.93 38.84
CA VAL A 76 57.18 -3.56 38.71
C VAL A 76 58.13 -3.58 37.51
N THR A 77 57.66 -3.02 36.39
CA THR A 77 58.53 -2.65 35.28
C THR A 77 59.65 -1.76 35.82
N ALA A 78 60.90 -2.15 35.55
CA ALA A 78 62.13 -1.59 36.09
C ALA A 78 62.42 -0.10 35.72
N ALA A 79 61.42 0.69 35.37
CA ALA A 79 61.55 2.09 34.96
C ALA A 79 61.34 3.11 36.09
N LEU A 80 61.00 2.68 37.32
CA LEU A 80 60.74 3.59 38.46
C LEU A 80 61.54 3.28 39.73
N ALA A 81 62.44 2.30 39.69
CA ALA A 81 63.31 1.98 40.83
C ALA A 81 64.56 2.88 40.84
N LEU A 82 64.49 3.99 41.58
CA LEU A 82 65.70 4.57 42.20
C LEU A 82 66.10 3.67 43.39
N PRO A 83 67.40 3.37 43.59
CA PRO A 83 67.82 2.40 44.58
C PRO A 83 67.75 3.02 45.98
N ALA A 84 66.80 2.56 46.79
CA ALA A 84 66.83 2.71 48.23
C ALA A 84 66.79 1.30 48.82
N GLU A 85 67.97 0.79 49.17
CA GLU A 85 68.09 -0.40 49.99
C GLU A 85 67.56 -0.11 51.39
N PHE A 86 66.46 -0.75 51.78
CA PHE A 86 66.16 -0.94 53.20
C PHE A 86 65.36 -2.23 53.39
N SER A 87 66.03 -3.24 53.92
CA SER A 87 65.46 -4.53 54.31
C SER A 87 65.14 -4.48 55.80
N LEU A 88 63.89 -4.75 56.17
CA LEU A 88 63.46 -4.92 57.56
C LEU A 88 63.13 -6.39 57.79
N GLY A 89 64.04 -7.06 58.51
CA GLY A 89 63.86 -8.38 59.07
C GLY A 89 63.29 -8.33 60.49
N ASP A 90 62.55 -9.37 60.81
CA ASP A 90 61.45 -9.44 61.76
C ASP A 90 61.84 -10.07 63.14
N LYS A 91 60.94 -9.90 64.12
CA LYS A 91 60.74 -10.65 65.40
C LYS A 91 61.52 -10.25 66.67
N ALA A 92 60.79 -9.80 67.70
CA ALA A 92 60.44 -10.65 68.87
C ALA A 92 59.57 -9.95 69.95
N ARG A 93 58.64 -10.76 70.45
CA ARG A 93 57.66 -10.60 71.55
C ARG A 93 58.32 -10.42 72.93
N SER A 94 57.84 -9.49 73.78
CA SER A 94 57.56 -9.74 75.21
C SER A 94 57.00 -8.49 75.92
N THR A 95 56.27 -8.76 77.00
CA THR A 95 55.36 -7.93 77.78
C THR A 95 56.05 -7.04 78.82
N LYS A 96 55.51 -5.83 79.02
CA LYS A 96 55.11 -5.17 80.30
C LYS A 96 55.33 -3.66 80.28
N ALA A 97 54.29 -2.98 80.75
CA ALA A 97 54.13 -1.58 81.08
C ALA A 97 55.40 -0.78 81.42
N SER A 98 55.63 0.29 80.65
CA SER A 98 55.90 1.67 81.07
C SER A 98 56.40 2.42 79.83
N SER A 99 55.87 3.61 79.59
CA SER A 99 56.12 4.50 78.44
C SER A 99 57.52 4.38 77.78
N PRO A 100 57.62 4.04 76.48
CA PRO A 100 58.90 4.13 75.78
C PRO A 100 59.01 5.45 75.03
N HIS A 101 60.02 6.21 75.42
CA HIS A 101 60.74 7.14 74.56
C HIS A 101 61.07 6.40 73.25
N VAL A 102 60.60 6.89 72.11
CA VAL A 102 60.83 6.26 70.80
C VAL A 102 62.34 6.25 70.52
N SER A 103 62.94 5.07 70.50
CA SER A 103 64.31 4.85 70.03
C SER A 103 64.31 4.97 68.51
N VAL A 104 64.79 6.11 68.01
CA VAL A 104 64.94 6.35 66.57
C VAL A 104 65.98 5.36 66.00
N HIS A 105 65.63 4.64 64.93
CA HIS A 105 66.49 3.67 64.24
C HIS A 105 67.84 4.33 63.87
N PRO A 106 69.01 3.66 64.02
CA PRO A 106 70.34 4.28 63.90
C PRO A 106 70.66 4.89 62.51
N VAL A 107 69.85 4.59 61.50
CA VAL A 107 69.94 5.20 60.15
C VAL A 107 69.17 6.53 60.05
N LEU A 108 68.19 6.76 60.94
CA LEU A 108 67.45 8.01 61.10
C LEU A 108 68.05 8.91 62.19
N ALA A 109 69.11 8.46 62.87
CA ALA A 109 69.88 9.30 63.79
C ALA A 109 70.64 10.35 62.98
N LEU A 110 70.21 11.61 63.10
CA LEU A 110 70.90 12.76 62.52
C LEU A 110 72.38 12.74 62.96
N PRO A 111 73.34 12.94 62.04
CA PRO A 111 74.75 13.05 62.42
C PRO A 111 74.92 14.17 63.47
N PRO A 112 75.84 14.03 64.43
CA PRO A 112 76.08 15.05 65.44
C PRO A 112 76.39 16.39 64.77
N ALA A 113 75.70 17.45 65.22
CA ALA A 113 75.83 18.78 64.65
C ALA A 113 77.31 19.21 64.66
N PRO A 114 77.87 19.72 63.55
CA PRO A 114 79.23 20.23 63.52
C PRO A 114 79.37 21.38 64.55
N PRO A 115 80.59 21.61 65.07
CA PRO A 115 80.83 22.66 66.07
C PRO A 115 80.28 24.00 65.58
N GLN A 116 79.58 24.71 66.48
CA GLN A 116 78.98 26.01 66.21
C GLN A 116 80.08 27.03 65.92
N TYR A 117 80.45 27.17 64.65
CA TYR A 117 81.15 28.33 64.12
C TYR A 117 80.10 29.43 63.90
N GLU A 118 80.38 30.67 64.31
CA GLU A 118 79.53 31.81 63.96
C GLU A 118 79.58 31.97 62.44
N ARG A 119 78.45 31.66 61.79
CA ARG A 119 78.36 31.68 60.33
C ARG A 119 78.45 33.10 59.83
N SER A 120 79.14 33.27 58.70
CA SER A 120 79.14 34.55 58.00
C SER A 120 77.72 34.89 57.53
N PRO A 121 77.33 36.19 57.45
CA PRO A 121 76.03 36.59 56.88
C PRO A 121 75.74 35.98 55.49
N LEU A 122 76.79 35.70 54.72
CA LEU A 122 76.68 35.05 53.41
C LEU A 122 76.35 33.55 53.53
N GLU A 123 76.94 32.85 54.49
CA GLU A 123 76.69 31.42 54.75
C GLU A 123 75.29 31.19 55.32
N ASP A 124 74.80 32.12 56.15
CA ASP A 124 73.41 32.10 56.62
C ASP A 124 72.42 32.31 55.48
N GLU A 125 72.71 33.22 54.55
CA GLU A 125 71.88 33.42 53.36
C GLU A 125 71.91 32.20 52.42
N GLU A 126 73.08 31.58 52.22
CA GLU A 126 73.20 30.32 51.47
C GLU A 126 72.39 29.19 52.10
N THR A 127 72.42 29.06 53.42
CA THR A 127 71.63 28.04 54.12
C THR A 127 70.13 28.34 54.07
N ARG A 128 69.74 29.63 54.10
CA ARG A 128 68.36 30.08 53.91
C ARG A 128 67.85 29.74 52.51
N ILE A 129 68.64 30.01 51.47
CA ILE A 129 68.34 29.65 50.08
C ILE A 129 68.16 28.14 49.95
N LYS A 130 69.10 27.35 50.48
CA LYS A 130 69.04 25.88 50.44
C LYS A 130 67.82 25.32 51.18
N CYS A 131 67.45 25.91 52.32
CA CYS A 131 66.22 25.56 53.04
C CYS A 131 64.97 25.88 52.21
N MET A 132 64.92 27.03 51.54
CA MET A 132 63.80 27.38 50.65
C MET A 132 63.70 26.43 49.45
N GLU A 133 64.84 26.03 48.86
CA GLU A 133 64.89 25.06 47.76
C GLU A 133 64.37 23.68 48.20
N LEU A 134 64.84 23.17 49.34
CA LEU A 134 64.38 21.89 49.89
C LEU A 134 62.90 21.93 50.27
N GLN A 135 62.40 23.05 50.82
CA GLN A 135 60.97 23.24 51.06
C GLN A 135 60.17 23.24 49.76
N ARG A 136 60.67 23.89 48.70
CA ARG A 136 60.04 23.87 47.37
C ARG A 136 60.03 22.47 46.77
N GLN A 137 61.14 21.74 46.87
CA GLN A 137 61.25 20.35 46.40
C GLN A 137 60.29 19.43 47.17
N ARG A 138 60.23 19.55 48.51
CA ARG A 138 59.25 18.82 49.33
C ARG A 138 57.82 19.14 48.93
N ARG A 139 57.45 20.42 48.77
CA ARG A 139 56.12 20.81 48.31
C ARG A 139 55.81 20.25 46.92
N ALA A 140 56.76 20.27 46.00
CA ALA A 140 56.60 19.71 44.66
C ALA A 140 56.42 18.18 44.70
N LEU A 141 57.17 17.47 45.54
CA LEU A 141 57.01 16.03 45.75
C LEU A 141 55.67 15.70 46.40
N SER A 142 55.25 16.43 47.43
CA SER A 142 53.94 16.26 48.05
C SER A 142 52.80 16.51 47.06
N ALA A 143 52.90 17.55 46.22
CA ALA A 143 51.92 17.80 45.16
C ALA A 143 51.87 16.67 44.12
N LYS A 144 53.03 16.12 43.72
CA LYS A 144 53.09 14.95 42.83
C LYS A 144 52.45 13.71 43.45
N ILE A 145 52.67 13.46 44.75
CA ILE A 145 52.05 12.33 45.47
C ILE A 145 50.53 12.51 45.52
N VAL A 146 50.04 13.69 45.91
CA VAL A 146 48.60 13.97 45.97
C VAL A 146 47.97 13.81 44.58
N HIS A 147 48.61 14.33 43.53
CA HIS A 147 48.15 14.14 42.17
C HIS A 147 48.14 12.66 41.75
N ALA A 148 49.19 11.90 42.07
CA ALA A 148 49.25 10.46 41.77
C ALA A 148 48.11 9.68 42.45
N VAL A 149 47.84 9.97 43.73
CA VAL A 149 46.72 9.38 44.47
C VAL A 149 45.38 9.75 43.82
N GLN A 150 45.15 11.03 43.53
CA GLN A 150 43.91 11.46 42.84
C GLN A 150 43.73 10.78 41.49
N THR A 151 44.78 10.67 40.68
CA THR A 151 44.68 9.97 39.38
C THR A 151 44.39 8.48 39.52
N PHE A 152 44.92 7.85 40.57
CA PHE A 152 44.66 6.45 40.89
C PHE A 152 43.21 6.24 41.36
N ASP A 153 42.73 7.08 42.28
CA ASP A 153 41.36 7.05 42.78
C ASP A 153 40.36 7.28 41.63
N ASP A 154 40.64 8.22 40.73
CA ASP A 154 39.86 8.45 39.53
C ASP A 154 39.86 7.23 38.59
N ALA A 155 41.00 6.55 38.43
CA ALA A 155 41.10 5.33 37.63
C ALA A 155 40.27 4.19 38.24
N ILE A 156 40.35 3.99 39.57
CA ILE A 156 39.51 3.04 40.29
C ILE A 156 38.03 3.38 40.11
N TYR A 157 37.64 4.65 40.23
CA TYR A 157 36.25 5.07 40.06
C TYR A 157 35.73 4.76 38.65
N ARG A 158 36.53 5.01 37.61
CA ARG A 158 36.20 4.63 36.23
C ARG A 158 36.01 3.12 36.09
N LEU A 159 36.96 2.32 36.58
CA LEU A 159 36.88 0.86 36.54
C LEU A 159 35.66 0.31 37.29
N ARG A 160 35.32 0.88 38.46
CA ARG A 160 34.12 0.50 39.22
C ARG A 160 32.84 0.79 38.42
N ARG A 161 32.77 1.94 37.75
CA ARG A 161 31.62 2.30 36.90
C ARG A 161 31.50 1.37 35.69
N GLU A 162 32.62 0.96 35.10
CA GLU A 162 32.65 -0.01 34.02
C GLU A 162 32.22 -1.40 34.49
N LYS A 163 32.76 -1.87 35.64
CA LYS A 163 32.34 -3.11 36.29
C LYS A 163 30.82 -3.14 36.49
N LEU A 164 30.24 -2.08 37.07
CA LEU A 164 28.79 -2.01 37.29
C LEU A 164 27.99 -2.13 35.99
N LYS A 165 28.44 -1.49 34.91
CA LYS A 165 27.79 -1.61 33.59
C LYS A 165 27.87 -3.04 33.06
N LEU A 166 29.03 -3.68 33.19
CA LEU A 166 29.24 -5.06 32.76
C LEU A 166 28.40 -6.04 33.59
N ASP A 167 28.33 -5.86 34.91
CA ASP A 167 27.50 -6.69 35.79
C ASP A 167 26.02 -6.60 35.41
N ILE A 168 25.51 -5.39 35.13
CA ILE A 168 24.14 -5.20 34.63
C ILE A 168 23.93 -5.90 33.29
N ALA A 169 24.88 -5.77 32.36
CA ALA A 169 24.80 -6.41 31.06
C ALA A 169 24.82 -7.95 31.16
N LEU A 170 25.65 -8.48 32.06
CA LEU A 170 25.77 -9.90 32.34
C LEU A 170 24.47 -10.44 32.95
N LYS A 171 23.92 -9.78 33.98
CA LYS A 171 22.63 -10.16 34.57
C LYS A 171 21.48 -10.06 33.60
N LYS A 172 21.45 -9.04 32.74
CA LYS A 172 20.48 -8.96 31.64
C LYS A 172 20.62 -10.12 30.66
N GLY A 173 21.85 -10.54 30.37
CA GLY A 173 22.16 -11.71 29.56
C GLY A 173 21.65 -13.01 30.18
N GLU A 174 21.95 -13.24 31.46
CA GLU A 174 21.47 -14.40 32.23
C GLU A 174 19.93 -14.47 32.23
N ILE A 175 19.25 -13.37 32.52
CA ILE A 175 17.78 -13.30 32.51
C ILE A 175 17.23 -13.65 31.13
N LYS A 176 17.79 -13.05 30.07
CA LYS A 176 17.36 -13.34 28.70
C LYS A 176 17.59 -14.81 28.36
N LEU A 177 18.72 -15.38 28.77
CA LEU A 177 19.02 -16.80 28.57
C LEU A 177 17.99 -17.69 29.26
N MET A 178 17.60 -17.38 30.50
CA MET A 178 16.56 -18.12 31.21
C MET A 178 15.21 -18.07 30.49
N THR A 179 14.78 -16.89 30.02
CA THR A 179 13.56 -16.77 29.21
C THR A 179 13.65 -17.58 27.92
N ARG A 180 14.78 -17.52 27.19
CA ARG A 180 14.97 -18.30 25.95
C ARG A 180 15.01 -19.81 26.20
N LEU A 181 15.56 -20.23 27.32
CA LEU A 181 15.56 -21.64 27.70
C LEU A 181 14.13 -22.12 28.01
N GLY A 182 13.34 -21.30 28.72
CA GLY A 182 11.90 -21.58 28.93
C GLY A 182 11.13 -21.66 27.61
N GLU A 183 11.37 -20.72 26.70
CA GLU A 183 10.79 -20.74 25.34
C GLU A 183 11.18 -22.01 24.57
N LEU A 184 12.45 -22.40 24.61
CA LEU A 184 12.97 -23.58 23.90
C LEU A 184 12.32 -24.87 24.41
N VAL A 185 12.23 -25.04 25.73
CA VAL A 185 11.60 -26.23 26.34
C VAL A 185 10.12 -26.32 25.93
N LEU A 186 9.41 -25.19 25.85
CA LEU A 186 8.04 -25.19 25.32
C LEU A 186 8.01 -25.56 23.83
N LEU A 187 8.91 -25.03 23.00
CA LEU A 187 8.97 -25.38 21.58
C LEU A 187 9.22 -26.87 21.36
N GLU A 188 10.14 -27.48 22.09
CA GLU A 188 10.42 -28.92 22.00
C GLU A 188 9.19 -29.76 22.33
N GLN A 189 8.38 -29.36 23.32
CA GLN A 189 7.13 -30.05 23.65
C GLN A 189 6.10 -29.96 22.52
N PHE A 190 6.10 -28.86 21.78
CA PHE A 190 5.16 -28.61 20.69
C PHE A 190 5.59 -29.18 19.34
N GLU A 191 6.89 -29.43 19.15
CA GLU A 191 7.47 -29.86 17.87
C GLU A 191 6.80 -31.14 17.31
N SER A 192 6.57 -32.15 18.16
CA SER A 192 5.94 -33.40 17.73
C SER A 192 4.53 -33.21 17.17
N LYS A 193 3.71 -32.39 17.84
CA LYS A 193 2.34 -32.06 17.42
C LYS A 193 2.34 -31.17 16.18
N GLU A 194 3.27 -30.20 16.11
CA GLU A 194 3.43 -29.31 14.96
C GLU A 194 3.81 -30.09 13.70
N ASN A 195 4.80 -30.99 13.81
CA ASN A 195 5.20 -31.88 12.72
C ASN A 195 4.04 -32.77 12.25
N LEU A 196 3.25 -33.34 13.18
CA LEU A 196 2.09 -34.14 12.82
C LEU A 196 1.03 -33.33 12.05
N LEU A 197 0.73 -32.10 12.48
CA LEU A 197 -0.22 -31.22 11.79
C LEU A 197 0.31 -30.77 10.43
N VAL A 198 1.60 -30.46 10.31
CA VAL A 198 2.24 -30.14 9.04
C VAL A 198 2.16 -31.32 8.07
N SER A 199 2.52 -32.53 8.51
CA SER A 199 2.42 -33.73 7.67
C SER A 199 0.97 -34.03 7.24
N LYS A 200 -0.01 -33.83 8.12
CA LYS A 200 -1.43 -33.96 7.77
C LYS A 200 -1.84 -32.94 6.71
N LEU A 201 -1.45 -31.66 6.87
CA LEU A 201 -1.74 -30.60 5.92
C LEU A 201 -1.10 -30.86 4.56
N GLU A 202 0.16 -31.32 4.54
CA GLU A 202 0.85 -31.71 3.31
C GLU A 202 0.14 -32.85 2.60
N LYS A 203 -0.27 -33.89 3.34
CA LYS A 203 -1.05 -35.00 2.77
C LYS A 203 -2.37 -34.53 2.17
N CYS A 204 -3.17 -33.73 2.88
CA CYS A 204 -4.42 -33.20 2.33
C CYS A 204 -4.18 -32.33 1.08
N LYS A 205 -3.08 -31.58 1.02
CA LYS A 205 -2.70 -30.79 -0.15
C LYS A 205 -2.28 -31.65 -1.34
N THR A 206 -1.50 -32.71 -1.12
CA THR A 206 -1.13 -33.65 -2.19
C THR A 206 -2.34 -34.38 -2.73
N ASP A 207 -3.24 -34.83 -1.85
CA ASP A 207 -4.46 -35.54 -2.20
C ASP A 207 -5.41 -34.61 -2.99
N LYS A 208 -5.55 -33.35 -2.55
CA LYS A 208 -6.31 -32.33 -3.30
C LYS A 208 -5.73 -32.08 -4.68
N ALA A 209 -4.40 -31.96 -4.81
CA ALA A 209 -3.75 -31.77 -6.10
C ALA A 209 -3.89 -32.98 -7.03
N GLN A 210 -3.95 -34.19 -6.47
CA GLN A 210 -4.26 -35.41 -7.23
C GLN A 210 -5.70 -35.40 -7.73
N VAL A 211 -6.68 -35.17 -6.85
CA VAL A 211 -8.11 -35.16 -7.23
C VAL A 211 -8.40 -34.06 -8.25
N VAL A 212 -7.77 -32.88 -8.14
CA VAL A 212 -7.92 -31.82 -9.14
C VAL A 212 -7.39 -32.23 -10.51
N ARG A 213 -6.25 -32.94 -10.57
CA ARG A 213 -5.74 -33.48 -11.84
C ARG A 213 -6.68 -34.54 -12.43
N GLU A 214 -7.17 -35.46 -11.61
CA GLU A 214 -8.12 -36.48 -12.04
C GLU A 214 -9.44 -35.85 -12.53
N LEU A 215 -9.91 -34.78 -11.89
CA LEU A 215 -11.08 -34.00 -12.34
C LEU A 215 -10.85 -33.30 -13.67
N THR A 216 -9.69 -32.68 -13.88
CA THR A 216 -9.37 -32.06 -15.17
C THR A 216 -9.31 -33.10 -16.28
N ASP A 217 -8.69 -34.26 -16.02
CA ASP A 217 -8.59 -35.34 -16.99
C ASP A 217 -9.98 -35.91 -17.34
N CYS A 218 -10.85 -36.15 -16.35
CA CYS A 218 -12.23 -36.56 -16.59
C CYS A 218 -13.05 -35.51 -17.35
N SER A 219 -12.84 -34.21 -17.05
CA SER A 219 -13.51 -33.12 -17.75
C SER A 219 -13.09 -33.02 -19.22
N ASP A 220 -11.79 -33.16 -19.50
CA ASP A 220 -11.24 -33.12 -20.85
C ASP A 220 -11.71 -34.33 -21.67
N GLN A 221 -11.76 -35.52 -21.06
CA GLN A 221 -12.34 -36.73 -21.68
C GLN A 221 -13.83 -36.56 -21.97
N LEU A 222 -14.60 -35.98 -21.05
CA LEU A 222 -16.02 -35.66 -21.27
C LEU A 222 -16.22 -34.66 -22.41
N ALA A 223 -15.38 -33.63 -22.51
CA ALA A 223 -15.43 -32.66 -23.59
C ALA A 223 -15.12 -33.31 -24.95
N SER A 224 -14.09 -34.17 -24.99
CA SER A 224 -13.73 -34.94 -26.19
C SER A 224 -14.88 -35.85 -26.64
N LYS A 225 -15.45 -36.64 -25.73
CA LYS A 225 -16.59 -37.53 -26.05
C LYS A 225 -17.86 -36.80 -26.43
N ARG A 226 -18.13 -35.62 -25.86
CA ARG A 226 -19.23 -34.75 -26.29
C ARG A 226 -19.03 -34.24 -27.71
N LYS A 227 -17.80 -33.88 -28.08
CA LYS A 227 -17.48 -33.49 -29.46
C LYS A 227 -17.65 -34.65 -30.43
N ASP A 228 -17.19 -35.85 -30.07
CA ASP A 228 -17.41 -37.07 -30.87
C ASP A 228 -18.92 -37.30 -31.06
N MET A 229 -19.73 -37.16 -29.99
CA MET A 229 -21.19 -37.27 -30.05
C MET A 229 -21.82 -36.24 -31.00
N GLU A 230 -21.37 -34.98 -31.00
CA GLU A 230 -21.83 -33.97 -31.95
C GLU A 230 -21.44 -34.30 -33.40
N GLU A 231 -20.24 -34.85 -33.63
CA GLU A 231 -19.80 -35.30 -34.96
C GLU A 231 -20.68 -36.44 -35.48
N TRP A 232 -21.01 -37.40 -34.63
CA TRP A 232 -21.93 -38.49 -34.98
C TRP A 232 -23.38 -38.01 -35.17
N GLN A 233 -23.86 -37.01 -34.41
CA GLN A 233 -25.17 -36.36 -34.67
C GLN A 233 -25.19 -35.61 -36.01
N ARG A 234 -24.08 -34.98 -36.41
CA ARG A 234 -23.95 -34.39 -37.76
C ARG A 234 -23.97 -35.48 -38.82
N ASN A 235 -23.26 -36.59 -38.60
CA ASN A 235 -23.27 -37.73 -39.52
C ASN A 235 -24.69 -38.31 -39.65
N GLU A 236 -25.43 -38.47 -38.56
CA GLU A 236 -26.85 -38.87 -38.57
C GLU A 236 -27.69 -37.89 -39.39
N SER A 237 -27.50 -36.57 -39.20
CA SER A 237 -28.17 -35.53 -39.98
C SER A 237 -27.82 -35.58 -41.47
N THR A 238 -26.57 -35.90 -41.82
CA THR A 238 -26.15 -36.08 -43.22
C THR A 238 -26.76 -37.33 -43.83
N VAL A 239 -26.80 -38.46 -43.12
CA VAL A 239 -27.46 -39.71 -43.58
C VAL A 239 -28.97 -39.48 -43.75
N GLN A 240 -29.58 -38.74 -42.82
CA GLN A 240 -30.98 -38.33 -42.92
C GLN A 240 -31.23 -37.36 -44.09
N GLY A 241 -30.30 -36.46 -44.39
CA GLY A 241 -30.33 -35.54 -45.52
C GLY A 241 -30.10 -36.22 -46.87
N GLU A 242 -29.18 -37.20 -46.93
CA GLU A 242 -28.96 -38.08 -48.08
C GLU A 242 -30.23 -38.87 -48.39
N PHE A 243 -30.89 -39.44 -47.38
CA PHE A 243 -32.18 -40.12 -47.54
C PHE A 243 -33.25 -39.19 -48.16
N VAL A 244 -33.40 -37.96 -47.62
CA VAL A 244 -34.38 -36.99 -48.12
C VAL A 244 -34.04 -36.53 -49.55
N SER A 245 -32.76 -36.37 -49.87
CA SER A 245 -32.29 -35.97 -51.20
C SER A 245 -32.46 -37.09 -52.24
N LEU A 246 -32.24 -38.35 -51.84
CA LEU A 246 -32.30 -39.51 -52.73
C LEU A 246 -33.75 -39.89 -53.08
N VAL A 247 -34.66 -39.84 -52.10
CA VAL A 247 -36.07 -40.22 -52.31
C VAL A 247 -36.88 -39.02 -52.82
N GLY A 248 -36.60 -37.80 -52.35
CA GLY A 248 -37.36 -36.60 -52.69
C GLY A 248 -38.73 -36.52 -51.99
N LEU A 249 -39.06 -35.36 -51.42
CA LEU A 249 -40.29 -35.16 -50.62
C LEU A 249 -41.59 -35.38 -51.40
N SER A 250 -41.54 -35.39 -52.75
CA SER A 250 -42.70 -35.57 -53.63
C SER A 250 -42.85 -36.99 -54.20
N HIS A 251 -42.06 -37.97 -53.74
CA HIS A 251 -42.12 -39.32 -54.28
C HIS A 251 -43.34 -40.10 -53.73
N PRO A 252 -44.12 -40.80 -54.59
CA PRO A 252 -45.35 -41.52 -54.19
C PRO A 252 -45.14 -42.52 -53.04
N CYS A 253 -43.94 -43.10 -52.94
CA CYS A 253 -43.58 -44.11 -51.95
C CYS A 253 -42.78 -43.55 -50.75
N PHE A 254 -42.61 -42.22 -50.63
CA PHE A 254 -41.76 -41.60 -49.60
C PHE A 254 -42.14 -42.03 -48.18
N GLY A 255 -43.43 -42.07 -47.85
CA GLY A 255 -43.92 -42.49 -46.52
C GLY A 255 -43.63 -43.96 -46.17
N VAL A 256 -43.60 -44.84 -47.18
CA VAL A 256 -43.28 -46.27 -46.99
C VAL A 256 -41.76 -46.45 -46.83
N LEU A 257 -40.96 -45.82 -47.70
CA LEU A 257 -39.50 -45.85 -47.61
C LEU A 257 -38.98 -45.19 -46.34
N GLN A 258 -39.65 -44.15 -45.84
CA GLN A 258 -39.30 -43.49 -44.58
C GLN A 258 -39.58 -44.38 -43.37
N LYS A 259 -40.63 -45.23 -43.40
CA LYS A 259 -40.87 -46.24 -42.35
C LYS A 259 -39.79 -47.32 -42.36
N ILE A 260 -39.39 -47.80 -43.54
CA ILE A 260 -38.32 -48.81 -43.69
C ILE A 260 -36.99 -48.24 -43.20
N PHE A 261 -36.63 -47.02 -43.60
CA PHE A 261 -35.42 -46.33 -43.14
C PHE A 261 -35.42 -46.04 -41.63
N LYS A 262 -36.59 -45.76 -41.02
CA LYS A 262 -36.70 -45.51 -39.57
C LYS A 262 -36.78 -46.78 -38.72
N LYS A 263 -37.10 -47.95 -39.29
CA LYS A 263 -37.18 -49.21 -38.52
C LYS A 263 -35.79 -49.62 -38.06
N ARG A 264 -35.55 -49.62 -36.73
CA ARG A 264 -34.26 -50.01 -36.13
C ARG A 264 -33.86 -51.40 -36.60
N LEU A 265 -32.62 -51.56 -37.05
CA LEU A 265 -32.03 -52.86 -37.35
C LEU A 265 -31.59 -53.49 -36.03
N LYS A 266 -32.16 -54.64 -35.66
CA LYS A 266 -31.74 -55.39 -34.46
C LYS A 266 -30.54 -56.24 -34.84
N ARG A 267 -29.33 -55.74 -34.60
CA ARG A 267 -28.09 -56.49 -34.82
C ARG A 267 -27.70 -57.23 -33.56
N GLN A 268 -27.39 -58.52 -33.66
CA GLN A 268 -26.79 -59.24 -32.52
C GLN A 268 -25.38 -58.68 -32.28
N LYS A 269 -25.19 -58.10 -31.10
CA LYS A 269 -23.88 -57.65 -30.63
C LYS A 269 -22.91 -58.84 -30.67
N LYS A 270 -21.93 -58.80 -31.59
CA LYS A 270 -20.88 -59.79 -31.70
C LYS A 270 -20.03 -59.73 -30.43
N ARG A 271 -20.23 -60.69 -29.52
CA ARG A 271 -19.34 -60.93 -28.37
C ARG A 271 -17.96 -61.27 -28.94
N SER A 272 -17.01 -60.34 -28.81
CA SER A 272 -15.59 -60.65 -28.90
C SER A 272 -15.20 -61.38 -27.62
N SER A 273 -15.07 -62.70 -27.72
CA SER A 273 -14.39 -63.54 -26.73
C SER A 273 -12.89 -63.44 -26.98
N GLU A 274 -12.17 -62.77 -26.10
CA GLU A 274 -10.74 -63.02 -25.88
C GLU A 274 -10.51 -62.89 -24.37
N ASP A 275 -10.00 -63.99 -23.81
CA ASP A 275 -9.60 -64.17 -22.43
C ASP A 275 -8.53 -63.14 -22.03
N ASP A 276 -8.66 -62.58 -20.83
CA ASP A 276 -7.47 -62.41 -19.97
C ASP A 276 -7.88 -62.64 -18.51
N ALA A 277 -7.09 -63.48 -17.87
CA ALA A 277 -7.26 -63.93 -16.50
C ALA A 277 -6.44 -63.05 -15.55
N ASP A 278 -6.84 -63.07 -14.28
CA ASP A 278 -6.19 -62.50 -13.08
C ASP A 278 -6.24 -60.96 -12.92
N ASP A 279 -6.99 -60.49 -11.92
CA ASP A 279 -6.42 -60.33 -10.56
C ASP A 279 -7.54 -60.16 -9.53
N GLU A 280 -7.36 -60.78 -8.37
CA GLU A 280 -8.24 -60.73 -7.19
C GLU A 280 -8.05 -59.39 -6.45
N ASP A 281 -9.13 -58.68 -6.09
CA ASP A 281 -9.41 -58.29 -4.68
C ASP A 281 -10.66 -57.40 -4.52
N ASP A 282 -11.60 -57.97 -3.78
CA ASP A 282 -12.37 -57.44 -2.63
C ASP A 282 -13.39 -56.28 -2.65
N GLU A 283 -14.42 -56.55 -1.84
CA GLU A 283 -15.48 -55.73 -1.25
C GLU A 283 -16.63 -55.22 -2.16
N SER A 284 -17.58 -56.14 -2.37
CA SER A 284 -18.93 -55.90 -2.85
C SER A 284 -19.87 -55.57 -1.68
N ASP A 285 -20.22 -54.30 -1.52
CA ASP A 285 -21.47 -53.89 -0.85
C ASP A 285 -22.20 -52.92 -1.79
N ASP A 286 -23.35 -53.36 -2.30
CA ASP A 286 -24.49 -52.50 -2.65
C ASP A 286 -25.63 -53.37 -3.22
N GLU A 287 -26.60 -53.67 -2.35
CA GLU A 287 -27.93 -54.14 -2.71
C GLU A 287 -28.64 -53.09 -3.59
N TYR A 288 -28.68 -53.29 -4.90
CA TYR A 288 -29.66 -52.63 -5.77
C TYR A 288 -30.59 -53.65 -6.41
N ASN A 289 -31.77 -53.69 -5.80
CA ASN A 289 -32.96 -54.40 -6.21
C ASN A 289 -33.46 -53.80 -7.53
N SER A 290 -33.03 -54.37 -8.67
CA SER A 290 -33.58 -54.03 -9.99
C SER A 290 -34.69 -55.02 -10.34
N ASN A 291 -35.85 -54.82 -9.73
CA ASN A 291 -37.11 -55.24 -10.34
C ASN A 291 -37.35 -54.28 -11.51
N ASP A 292 -37.08 -54.74 -12.73
CA ASP A 292 -37.75 -54.19 -13.91
C ASP A 292 -38.24 -55.38 -14.73
N ASP A 293 -39.51 -55.64 -14.51
CA ASP A 293 -40.37 -56.59 -15.21
C ASP A 293 -40.93 -55.82 -16.41
N ASP A 294 -40.31 -56.00 -17.58
CA ASP A 294 -40.90 -55.60 -18.86
C ASP A 294 -40.92 -56.85 -19.77
N ASP A 295 -41.98 -57.63 -19.55
CA ASP A 295 -42.65 -58.39 -20.61
C ASP A 295 -43.01 -57.42 -21.74
N ASP A 296 -42.39 -57.58 -22.91
CA ASP A 296 -43.05 -57.24 -24.17
C ASP A 296 -42.64 -58.22 -25.27
N ASP A 297 -43.47 -59.25 -25.38
CA ASP A 297 -43.57 -60.21 -26.46
C ASP A 297 -44.10 -59.48 -27.70
N ASP A 298 -43.21 -59.01 -28.57
CA ASP A 298 -43.57 -58.56 -29.93
C ASP A 298 -42.85 -59.41 -30.98
N ASN A 299 -43.50 -60.53 -31.26
CA ASN A 299 -43.40 -61.34 -32.47
C ASN A 299 -43.79 -60.50 -33.71
N ASP A 300 -42.87 -59.69 -34.25
CA ASP A 300 -43.08 -59.02 -35.55
C ASP A 300 -42.45 -59.86 -36.68
N SER A 301 -43.36 -60.51 -37.39
CA SER A 301 -43.21 -61.27 -38.62
C SER A 301 -42.11 -60.74 -39.55
N ASN A 302 -41.20 -61.64 -39.95
CA ASN A 302 -40.31 -61.48 -41.10
C ASN A 302 -41.13 -61.48 -42.41
N GLU A 303 -42.01 -60.50 -42.61
CA GLU A 303 -42.60 -60.27 -43.92
C GLU A 303 -41.53 -59.63 -44.81
N GLU A 304 -41.07 -60.47 -45.74
CA GLU A 304 -40.21 -60.20 -46.88
C GLU A 304 -40.23 -58.74 -47.35
N GLU A 305 -39.01 -58.19 -47.46
CA GLU A 305 -38.62 -56.95 -48.12
C GLU A 305 -39.02 -56.93 -49.61
N MET A 306 -40.31 -57.07 -49.91
CA MET A 306 -40.84 -56.97 -51.26
C MET A 306 -40.82 -55.49 -51.65
N CYS A 307 -39.99 -55.16 -52.65
CA CYS A 307 -39.86 -53.82 -53.20
C CYS A 307 -41.26 -53.23 -53.46
N PRO A 308 -41.61 -52.06 -52.88
CA PRO A 308 -42.93 -51.46 -53.04
C PRO A 308 -43.31 -51.34 -54.51
N THR A 309 -44.52 -51.73 -54.88
CA THR A 309 -44.98 -51.71 -56.28
C THR A 309 -44.94 -50.28 -56.82
N GLY A 310 -43.96 -49.99 -57.70
CA GLY A 310 -43.71 -48.67 -58.27
C GLY A 310 -42.42 -47.98 -57.82
N CYS A 311 -41.57 -48.62 -57.02
CA CYS A 311 -40.24 -48.11 -56.66
C CYS A 311 -39.15 -48.73 -57.56
N ASP A 312 -38.20 -47.91 -58.02
CA ASP A 312 -37.01 -48.41 -58.72
C ASP A 312 -36.19 -49.29 -57.76
N MET A 313 -35.81 -50.48 -58.23
CA MET A 313 -35.05 -51.47 -57.44
C MET A 313 -33.73 -50.87 -56.94
N ALA A 314 -33.10 -50.04 -57.78
CA ALA A 314 -31.86 -49.36 -57.45
C ALA A 314 -32.04 -48.26 -56.37
N LEU A 315 -33.23 -47.69 -56.23
CA LEU A 315 -33.55 -46.73 -55.16
C LEU A 315 -33.77 -47.48 -53.83
N TYR A 316 -34.46 -48.63 -53.88
CA TYR A 316 -34.73 -49.46 -52.72
C TYR A 316 -33.45 -50.02 -52.08
N GLU A 317 -32.53 -50.57 -52.87
CA GLU A 317 -31.21 -51.05 -52.38
C GLU A 317 -30.38 -49.92 -51.74
N LYS A 318 -30.44 -48.70 -52.31
CA LYS A 318 -29.76 -47.53 -51.72
C LYS A 318 -30.40 -47.08 -50.41
N VAL A 319 -31.72 -47.19 -50.25
CA VAL A 319 -32.40 -46.92 -48.97
C VAL A 319 -32.02 -47.94 -47.91
N LEU A 320 -31.88 -49.22 -48.27
CA LEU A 320 -31.38 -50.26 -47.35
C LEU A 320 -29.93 -50.01 -46.93
N ALA A 321 -29.06 -49.62 -47.87
CA ALA A 321 -27.69 -49.24 -47.54
C ALA A 321 -27.62 -48.00 -46.61
N LEU A 322 -28.51 -47.01 -46.80
CA LEU A 322 -28.64 -45.86 -45.90
C LEU A 322 -29.17 -46.25 -44.51
N ARG A 323 -30.07 -47.24 -44.44
CA ARG A 323 -30.56 -47.80 -43.17
C ARG A 323 -29.46 -48.53 -42.41
N GLU A 324 -28.60 -49.27 -43.10
CA GLU A 324 -27.43 -49.92 -42.51
C GLU A 324 -26.44 -48.88 -41.96
N LYS A 325 -26.09 -47.86 -42.76
CA LYS A 325 -25.26 -46.75 -42.31
C LYS A 325 -25.86 -46.02 -41.10
N LYS A 326 -27.18 -45.84 -41.07
CA LYS A 326 -27.88 -45.25 -39.91
C LYS A 326 -27.76 -46.13 -38.67
N ALA A 327 -27.93 -47.44 -38.82
CA ALA A 327 -27.75 -48.35 -37.69
C ALA A 327 -26.31 -48.32 -37.15
N ASP A 328 -25.30 -48.18 -38.01
CA ASP A 328 -23.90 -47.99 -37.58
C ASP A 328 -23.71 -46.69 -36.78
N THR A 329 -24.32 -45.58 -37.25
CA THR A 329 -24.26 -44.29 -36.54
C THR A 329 -24.99 -44.35 -35.20
N ASP A 330 -26.13 -45.04 -35.13
CA ASP A 330 -26.94 -45.19 -33.91
C ASP A 330 -26.22 -46.07 -32.86
N ASP A 331 -25.56 -47.15 -33.29
CA ASP A 331 -24.77 -48.03 -32.41
C ASP A 331 -23.55 -47.27 -31.85
N ALA A 332 -22.81 -46.54 -32.69
CA ALA A 332 -21.69 -45.69 -32.28
C ALA A 332 -22.12 -44.58 -31.30
N MET A 333 -23.27 -43.95 -31.55
CA MET A 333 -23.87 -42.95 -30.65
C MET A 333 -24.24 -43.54 -29.29
N SER A 334 -24.79 -44.76 -29.25
CA SER A 334 -25.14 -45.48 -28.02
C SER A 334 -23.90 -45.80 -27.18
N ASP A 335 -22.83 -46.28 -27.81
CA ASP A 335 -21.57 -46.59 -27.12
C ASP A 335 -20.85 -45.33 -26.59
N ILE A 336 -20.86 -44.23 -27.35
CA ILE A 336 -20.35 -42.93 -26.87
C ILE A 336 -21.21 -42.38 -25.73
N SER A 337 -22.53 -42.55 -25.80
CA SER A 337 -23.45 -42.13 -24.72
C SER A 337 -23.15 -42.86 -23.41
N LYS A 338 -22.93 -44.19 -23.46
CA LYS A 338 -22.52 -44.99 -22.29
C LYS A 338 -21.18 -44.54 -21.74
N ALA A 339 -20.18 -44.31 -22.61
CA ALA A 339 -18.89 -43.80 -22.19
C ALA A 339 -19.00 -42.42 -21.51
N ILE A 340 -19.89 -41.54 -21.98
CA ILE A 340 -20.18 -40.25 -21.33
C ILE A 340 -20.82 -40.44 -19.95
N GLU A 341 -21.75 -41.39 -19.80
CA GLU A 341 -22.38 -41.68 -18.51
C GLU A 341 -21.41 -42.28 -17.49
N ASP A 342 -20.51 -43.16 -17.93
CA ASP A 342 -19.47 -43.72 -17.07
C ASP A 342 -18.45 -42.66 -16.64
N LEU A 343 -18.03 -41.78 -17.57
CA LEU A 343 -17.17 -40.64 -17.25
C LEU A 343 -17.86 -39.63 -16.32
N LYS A 344 -19.17 -39.40 -16.48
CA LYS A 344 -19.96 -38.57 -15.54
C LYS A 344 -19.98 -39.19 -14.14
N ARG A 345 -20.23 -40.49 -14.03
CA ARG A 345 -20.18 -41.21 -12.74
C ARG A 345 -18.79 -41.15 -12.09
N SER A 346 -17.72 -41.29 -12.87
CA SER A 346 -16.35 -41.10 -12.38
C SER A 346 -16.09 -39.66 -11.90
N ASN A 347 -16.54 -38.66 -12.67
CA ASN A 347 -16.42 -37.25 -12.30
C ASN A 347 -17.17 -36.94 -10.99
N ASP A 348 -18.38 -37.45 -10.82
CA ASP A 348 -19.16 -37.29 -9.59
C ASP A 348 -18.47 -37.92 -8.37
N ARG A 349 -17.86 -39.11 -8.53
CA ARG A 349 -17.04 -39.74 -7.47
C ARG A 349 -15.84 -38.86 -7.09
N GLN A 350 -15.18 -38.25 -8.07
CA GLN A 350 -14.06 -37.34 -7.80
C GLN A 350 -14.51 -36.03 -7.15
N ILE A 351 -15.67 -35.48 -7.53
CA ILE A 351 -16.27 -34.31 -6.86
C ILE A 351 -16.58 -34.64 -5.39
N GLN A 352 -17.10 -35.84 -5.10
CA GLN A 352 -17.35 -36.26 -3.71
C GLN A 352 -16.04 -36.38 -2.92
N LYS A 353 -15.01 -37.01 -3.49
CA LYS A 353 -13.67 -37.06 -2.87
C LYS A 353 -13.09 -35.67 -2.64
N GLN A 354 -13.23 -34.75 -3.59
CA GLN A 354 -12.80 -33.35 -3.44
C GLN A 354 -13.49 -32.69 -2.26
N ARG A 355 -14.82 -32.83 -2.13
CA ARG A 355 -15.57 -32.26 -1.01
C ARG A 355 -15.13 -32.84 0.34
N GLN A 356 -14.81 -34.13 0.39
CA GLN A 356 -14.31 -34.77 1.60
C GLN A 356 -12.92 -34.24 1.98
N ILE A 357 -11.99 -34.15 1.01
CA ILE A 357 -10.66 -33.57 1.23
C ILE A 357 -10.76 -32.10 1.64
N ASP A 358 -11.68 -31.32 1.04
CA ASP A 358 -11.90 -29.93 1.42
C ASP A 358 -12.41 -29.81 2.87
N LYS A 359 -13.30 -30.71 3.31
CA LYS A 359 -13.70 -30.77 4.73
C LYS A 359 -12.52 -31.09 5.65
N GLU A 360 -11.73 -32.10 5.31
CA GLU A 360 -10.54 -32.48 6.08
C GLU A 360 -9.48 -31.35 6.10
N LEU A 361 -9.32 -30.63 5.00
CA LEU A 361 -8.46 -29.46 4.91
C LEU A 361 -8.96 -28.35 5.86
N THR A 362 -10.26 -28.04 5.84
CA THR A 362 -10.80 -27.04 6.78
C THR A 362 -10.70 -27.47 8.23
N ALA A 363 -10.85 -28.76 8.54
CA ALA A 363 -10.69 -29.30 9.88
C ALA A 363 -9.22 -29.21 10.35
N THR A 364 -8.26 -29.61 9.50
CA THR A 364 -6.83 -29.49 9.82
C THR A 364 -6.39 -28.03 9.96
N GLU A 365 -6.94 -27.10 9.17
CA GLU A 365 -6.71 -25.67 9.34
C GLU A 365 -7.24 -25.14 10.69
N GLN A 366 -8.41 -25.58 11.12
CA GLN A 366 -8.97 -25.25 12.44
C GLN A 366 -8.11 -25.82 13.57
N ASP A 367 -7.66 -27.08 13.45
CA ASP A 367 -6.76 -27.71 14.42
C ASP A 367 -5.43 -26.94 14.52
N ILE A 368 -4.88 -26.49 13.39
CA ILE A 368 -3.68 -25.64 13.37
C ILE A 368 -3.94 -24.32 14.08
N GLN A 369 -5.07 -23.65 13.84
CA GLN A 369 -5.41 -22.39 14.52
C GLN A 369 -5.59 -22.58 16.03
N ALA A 370 -6.27 -23.65 16.45
CA ALA A 370 -6.42 -24.01 17.85
C ALA A 370 -5.05 -24.28 18.49
N PHE A 371 -4.18 -25.02 17.80
CA PHE A 371 -2.82 -25.30 18.24
C PHE A 371 -1.95 -24.04 18.36
N GLN A 372 -2.03 -23.12 17.39
CA GLN A 372 -1.31 -21.84 17.48
C GLN A 372 -1.83 -20.98 18.65
N THR A 373 -3.14 -21.03 18.93
CA THR A 373 -3.73 -20.35 20.09
C THR A 373 -3.25 -20.97 21.40
N GLU A 374 -3.21 -22.31 21.51
CA GLU A 374 -2.65 -23.03 22.65
C GLU A 374 -1.17 -22.69 22.85
N LYS A 375 -0.38 -22.70 21.77
CA LYS A 375 1.04 -22.32 21.76
C LYS A 375 1.19 -20.89 22.28
N GLN A 376 0.42 -19.93 21.77
CA GLN A 376 0.45 -18.55 22.24
C GLN A 376 0.05 -18.42 23.72
N MET A 377 -0.95 -19.16 24.19
CA MET A 377 -1.33 -19.16 25.61
C MET A 377 -0.19 -19.66 26.49
N ARG A 378 0.47 -20.78 26.15
CA ARG A 378 1.63 -21.29 26.91
C ARG A 378 2.83 -20.36 26.85
N PHE A 379 3.07 -19.68 25.72
CA PHE A 379 4.12 -18.65 25.64
C PHE A 379 3.81 -17.43 26.52
N ASN A 380 2.54 -17.06 26.64
CA ASN A 380 2.12 -15.95 27.49
C ASN A 380 2.23 -16.26 28.99
N GLU A 381 2.31 -17.54 29.38
CA GLU A 381 2.61 -17.97 30.74
C GLU A 381 4.09 -17.77 31.11
N LEU A 382 4.97 -17.56 30.13
CA LEU A 382 6.39 -17.31 30.41
C LEU A 382 6.61 -15.90 30.93
N ASP A 383 7.23 -15.80 32.09
CA ASP A 383 7.62 -14.53 32.68
C ASP A 383 8.75 -13.87 31.87
N VAL A 384 8.46 -12.68 31.34
CA VAL A 384 9.44 -11.82 30.68
C VAL A 384 9.90 -10.73 31.63
N ILE A 385 11.13 -10.86 32.11
CA ILE A 385 11.71 -9.89 33.03
C ILE A 385 12.31 -8.73 32.24
N VAL A 386 11.85 -7.52 32.51
CA VAL A 386 12.35 -6.28 31.89
C VAL A 386 13.08 -5.44 32.92
N ALA A 387 14.38 -5.24 32.71
CA ALA A 387 15.18 -4.33 33.52
C ALA A 387 14.91 -2.87 33.12
N LEU A 388 14.31 -2.10 34.03
CA LEU A 388 14.02 -0.69 33.85
C LEU A 388 14.95 0.18 34.70
N SER A 389 15.37 1.31 34.14
CA SER A 389 16.08 2.34 34.90
C SER A 389 15.09 3.19 35.70
N LYS A 390 15.52 3.74 36.84
CA LYS A 390 14.67 4.59 37.69
C LYS A 390 13.98 5.74 36.95
N HIS A 391 14.66 6.34 35.96
CA HIS A 391 14.09 7.43 35.16
C HIS A 391 12.96 7.00 34.20
N GLN A 392 12.80 5.69 33.96
CA GLN A 392 11.77 5.15 33.08
C GLN A 392 10.45 4.89 33.83
N LEU A 393 10.47 4.94 35.16
CA LEU A 393 9.31 4.68 36.00
C LEU A 393 8.48 5.97 36.11
N ARG A 394 7.23 5.90 35.63
CA ARG A 394 6.27 7.03 35.65
C ARG A 394 5.09 6.79 36.60
N CYS A 395 5.00 5.62 37.23
CA CYS A 395 3.94 5.21 38.14
C CYS A 395 4.17 5.72 39.58
N LEU A 396 4.34 7.03 39.75
CA LEU A 396 4.51 7.61 41.08
C LEU A 396 3.14 7.80 41.76
N GLN A 397 3.02 7.36 43.01
CA GLN A 397 1.82 7.52 43.82
C GLN A 397 1.98 8.69 44.81
N PRO A 398 0.91 9.45 45.12
CA PRO A 398 0.94 10.45 46.19
C PRO A 398 0.92 9.77 47.57
N LYS A 399 1.76 10.22 48.51
CA LYS A 399 1.94 9.63 49.87
C LYS A 399 0.66 9.36 50.66
N ASP A 400 -0.42 10.11 50.41
CA ASP A 400 -1.70 9.95 51.09
C ASP A 400 -2.85 9.86 50.08
N ALA A 401 -3.60 8.75 50.11
CA ALA A 401 -4.78 8.56 49.26
C ALA A 401 -5.95 9.53 49.59
N ALA A 402 -5.92 10.20 50.74
CA ALA A 402 -6.99 11.06 51.22
C ALA A 402 -6.88 12.54 50.77
N THR A 403 -5.74 12.96 50.23
CA THR A 403 -5.49 14.35 49.77
C THR A 403 -5.40 14.48 48.25
N ALA A 404 -5.65 13.40 47.51
CA ALA A 404 -5.55 13.35 46.04
C ALA A 404 -6.49 14.34 45.31
N GLU A 405 -7.57 14.81 45.94
CA GLU A 405 -8.52 15.74 45.32
C GLU A 405 -8.20 17.23 45.57
N ALA A 406 -7.29 17.55 46.49
CA ALA A 406 -7.07 18.94 46.92
C ALA A 406 -5.71 19.55 46.55
N ALA A 407 -4.73 18.75 46.12
CA ALA A 407 -3.37 19.24 45.92
C ALA A 407 -3.02 19.39 44.43
N GLY A 408 -3.07 20.63 43.96
CA GLY A 408 -2.21 21.05 42.85
C GLY A 408 -0.75 20.79 43.22
N THR A 409 -0.18 19.77 42.59
CA THR A 409 1.20 19.73 42.09
C THR A 409 2.30 20.17 43.07
N ASP A 410 2.57 19.38 44.11
CA ASP A 410 3.91 19.32 44.70
C ASP A 410 4.66 18.09 44.16
N PRO A 411 5.65 18.24 43.27
CA PRO A 411 6.41 17.13 42.68
C PRO A 411 7.17 16.27 43.71
N ASN A 412 7.36 16.79 44.92
CA ASN A 412 8.11 16.16 46.00
C ASN A 412 7.27 15.20 46.87
N ALA A 413 5.95 15.14 46.67
CA ALA A 413 5.05 14.28 47.44
C ALA A 413 4.78 12.91 46.80
N LEU A 414 5.42 12.64 45.65
CA LEU A 414 5.24 11.45 44.83
C LEU A 414 6.31 10.40 45.14
N TYR A 415 5.90 9.18 45.51
CA TYR A 415 6.79 8.06 45.82
C TYR A 415 6.61 6.90 44.83
N LEU A 416 7.65 6.08 44.66
CA LEU A 416 7.55 4.85 43.88
C LEU A 416 6.87 3.77 44.75
N PRO A 417 5.80 3.12 44.28
CA PRO A 417 5.14 2.03 45.00
C PRO A 417 6.11 0.89 45.32
N GLU A 418 5.91 0.22 46.45
CA GLU A 418 6.70 -0.96 46.85
C GLU A 418 6.45 -2.17 45.92
N THR A 419 5.25 -2.26 45.31
CA THR A 419 4.91 -3.25 44.28
C THR A 419 4.39 -2.59 43.00
N VAL A 420 4.75 -3.17 41.86
CA VAL A 420 4.36 -2.69 40.52
C VAL A 420 3.28 -3.55 39.87
N ASP A 421 2.51 -4.30 40.67
CA ASP A 421 1.53 -5.28 40.20
C ASP A 421 0.42 -4.65 39.34
N ASN A 422 0.09 -3.38 39.59
CA ASN A 422 -0.89 -2.60 38.83
C ASN A 422 -0.25 -1.65 37.78
N ALA A 423 1.01 -1.88 37.42
CA ALA A 423 1.73 -1.05 36.45
C ALA A 423 1.81 -1.73 35.08
N LEU A 424 1.55 -0.97 34.02
CA LEU A 424 1.68 -1.43 32.65
C LEU A 424 2.97 -0.89 32.03
N VAL A 425 3.74 -1.76 31.39
CA VAL A 425 4.96 -1.39 30.67
C VAL A 425 4.62 -1.17 29.21
N PHE A 426 4.73 0.08 28.75
CA PHE A 426 4.54 0.44 27.35
C PHE A 426 5.83 0.98 26.74
N ASN A 427 6.05 0.66 25.47
CA ASN A 427 7.05 1.37 24.69
C ASN A 427 6.57 2.81 24.46
N HIS A 428 7.45 3.79 24.68
CA HIS A 428 7.12 5.21 24.52
C HIS A 428 6.52 5.51 23.14
N SER A 429 7.06 4.91 22.08
CA SER A 429 6.55 5.10 20.71
C SER A 429 5.12 4.60 20.52
N VAL A 430 4.69 3.57 21.26
CA VAL A 430 3.33 3.04 21.19
C VAL A 430 2.37 4.02 21.86
N VAL A 431 2.76 4.59 23.00
CA VAL A 431 1.97 5.60 23.71
C VAL A 431 1.77 6.83 22.84
N ASP A 432 2.84 7.31 22.18
CA ASP A 432 2.75 8.47 21.29
C ASP A 432 1.87 8.17 20.07
N ARG A 433 2.00 6.98 19.47
CA ARG A 433 1.13 6.55 18.37
C ARG A 433 -0.33 6.45 18.81
N LEU A 434 -0.61 5.92 20.00
CA LEU A 434 -1.97 5.84 20.53
C LEU A 434 -2.54 7.23 20.83
N ALA A 435 -1.74 8.13 21.40
CA ALA A 435 -2.14 9.52 21.61
C ALA A 435 -2.50 10.20 20.27
N HIS A 436 -1.66 10.05 19.25
CA HIS A 436 -1.99 10.52 17.90
C HIS A 436 -3.23 9.84 17.32
N ARG A 437 -3.37 8.52 17.50
CA ARG A 437 -4.54 7.77 17.00
C ARG A 437 -5.83 8.26 17.65
N ILE A 438 -5.82 8.55 18.94
CA ILE A 438 -6.98 9.10 19.66
C ILE A 438 -7.40 10.42 19.02
N VAL A 439 -6.47 11.32 18.72
CA VAL A 439 -6.77 12.58 18.02
C VAL A 439 -7.35 12.30 16.63
N THR A 440 -6.74 11.41 15.84
CA THR A 440 -7.29 11.07 14.52
C THR A 440 -8.70 10.47 14.59
N LEU A 441 -8.98 9.62 15.58
CA LEU A 441 -10.30 9.03 15.78
C LEU A 441 -11.33 10.07 16.22
N GLN A 442 -10.92 11.09 16.97
CA GLN A 442 -11.78 12.22 17.31
C GLN A 442 -12.14 13.04 16.06
N ASP A 443 -11.17 13.29 15.19
CA ASP A 443 -11.39 13.99 13.91
C ASP A 443 -12.26 13.17 12.94
N GLU A 444 -12.01 11.86 12.83
CA GLU A 444 -12.83 10.92 12.06
C GLU A 444 -14.28 10.87 12.62
N ASN A 445 -14.46 10.82 13.93
CA ASN A 445 -15.80 10.87 14.52
C ASN A 445 -16.51 12.21 14.23
N LYS A 446 -15.76 13.32 14.23
CA LYS A 446 -16.32 14.64 13.91
C LYS A 446 -16.75 14.71 12.45
N SER A 447 -15.96 14.18 11.52
CA SER A 447 -16.30 14.14 10.10
C SER A 447 -17.48 13.21 9.83
N LEU A 448 -17.52 12.02 10.44
CA LEU A 448 -18.66 11.10 10.34
C LEU A 448 -19.95 11.70 10.89
N ARG A 449 -19.90 12.41 12.02
CA ARG A 449 -21.07 13.16 12.54
C ARG A 449 -21.53 14.25 11.56
N GLN A 450 -20.62 14.88 10.82
CA GLN A 450 -20.99 15.84 9.79
C GLN A 450 -21.69 15.16 8.61
N VAL A 451 -21.12 14.08 8.08
CA VAL A 451 -21.73 13.27 7.01
C VAL A 451 -23.12 12.78 7.42
N PHE A 452 -23.27 12.26 8.64
CA PHE A 452 -24.57 11.81 9.17
C PHE A 452 -25.61 12.94 9.20
N ARG A 453 -25.21 14.16 9.60
CA ARG A 453 -26.10 15.33 9.57
C ARG A 453 -26.50 15.70 8.14
N ASP A 454 -25.57 15.66 7.20
CA ASP A 454 -25.85 16.01 5.81
C ASP A 454 -26.71 14.94 5.12
N LEU A 455 -26.50 13.67 5.43
CA LEU A 455 -27.35 12.58 4.96
C LEU A 455 -28.78 12.70 5.52
N HIS A 456 -28.94 13.09 6.79
CA HIS A 456 -30.28 13.35 7.34
C HIS A 456 -30.99 14.53 6.66
N LYS A 457 -30.25 15.58 6.28
CA LYS A 457 -30.81 16.69 5.49
C LYS A 457 -31.25 16.19 4.11
N GLN A 458 -30.42 15.40 3.43
CA GLN A 458 -30.75 14.82 2.13
C GLN A 458 -31.97 13.89 2.21
N GLN A 459 -32.03 13.02 3.22
CA GLN A 459 -33.20 12.16 3.44
C GLN A 459 -34.46 13.00 3.66
N SER A 460 -34.38 14.04 4.47
CA SER A 460 -35.51 14.95 4.71
C SER A 460 -35.96 15.67 3.43
N GLN A 461 -35.01 16.06 2.58
CA GLN A 461 -35.29 16.67 1.28
C GLN A 461 -35.94 15.66 0.32
N LEU A 462 -35.37 14.47 0.16
CA LEU A 462 -35.92 13.41 -0.68
C LEU A 462 -37.30 12.96 -0.22
N LEU A 463 -37.57 12.94 1.08
CA LEU A 463 -38.92 12.65 1.60
C LEU A 463 -39.92 13.71 1.17
N ARG A 464 -39.57 15.00 1.25
CA ARG A 464 -40.43 16.10 0.76
C ARG A 464 -40.63 16.05 -0.76
N ASP A 465 -39.58 15.71 -1.50
CA ASP A 465 -39.67 15.57 -2.95
C ASP A 465 -40.55 14.36 -3.31
N LYS A 466 -40.42 13.23 -2.60
CA LYS A 466 -41.27 12.05 -2.76
C LYS A 466 -42.75 12.38 -2.51
N THR A 467 -43.07 13.08 -1.42
CA THR A 467 -44.46 13.47 -1.15
C THR A 467 -45.00 14.38 -2.25
N ARG A 468 -44.21 15.37 -2.69
CA ARG A 468 -44.59 16.27 -3.79
C ARG A 468 -44.81 15.54 -5.12
N GLN A 469 -43.97 14.55 -5.44
CA GLN A 469 -44.15 13.74 -6.64
C GLN A 469 -45.39 12.84 -6.53
N HIS A 470 -45.70 12.32 -5.34
CA HIS A 470 -46.92 11.55 -5.11
C HIS A 470 -48.16 12.41 -5.30
N GLU A 471 -48.18 13.62 -4.72
CA GLU A 471 -49.27 14.60 -4.93
C GLU A 471 -49.45 14.93 -6.42
N LEU A 472 -48.35 15.12 -7.16
CA LEU A 472 -48.42 15.36 -8.61
C LEU A 472 -48.94 14.14 -9.39
N ILE A 473 -48.53 12.93 -9.01
CA ILE A 473 -49.05 11.69 -9.61
C ILE A 473 -50.54 11.57 -9.33
N ASP A 474 -50.99 11.86 -8.11
CA ASP A 474 -52.41 11.84 -7.74
C ASP A 474 -53.20 12.87 -8.54
N GLU A 475 -52.71 14.11 -8.68
CA GLU A 475 -53.33 15.13 -9.54
C GLU A 475 -53.43 14.69 -11.01
N VAL A 476 -52.38 14.06 -11.55
CA VAL A 476 -52.38 13.57 -12.94
C VAL A 476 -53.32 12.38 -13.08
N ASN A 477 -53.35 11.47 -12.11
CA ASN A 477 -54.27 10.34 -12.08
C ASN A 477 -55.72 10.82 -12.01
N GLU A 478 -56.03 11.82 -11.19
CA GLU A 478 -57.35 12.43 -11.14
C GLU A 478 -57.74 13.04 -12.49
N LYS A 479 -56.85 13.83 -13.12
CA LYS A 479 -57.08 14.39 -14.46
C LYS A 479 -57.28 13.30 -15.51
N CYS A 480 -56.49 12.24 -15.48
CA CYS A 480 -56.62 11.07 -16.36
C CYS A 480 -57.94 10.35 -16.14
N ASN A 481 -58.32 10.09 -14.89
CA ASN A 481 -59.59 9.48 -14.51
C ASN A 481 -60.77 10.33 -14.99
N GLN A 482 -60.74 11.65 -14.75
CA GLN A 482 -61.76 12.57 -15.25
C GLN A 482 -61.86 12.54 -16.78
N LEU A 483 -60.72 12.57 -17.49
CA LEU A 483 -60.69 12.47 -18.94
C LEU A 483 -61.26 11.14 -19.45
N GLN A 484 -60.93 10.03 -18.79
CA GLN A 484 -61.45 8.71 -19.13
C GLN A 484 -62.96 8.63 -18.90
N LEU A 485 -63.46 9.15 -17.77
CA LEU A 485 -64.91 9.25 -17.52
C LEU A 485 -65.59 10.11 -18.58
N LEU A 486 -65.02 11.26 -18.94
CA LEU A 486 -65.59 12.15 -19.96
C LEU A 486 -65.61 11.52 -21.36
N LYS A 487 -64.54 10.81 -21.76
CA LYS A 487 -64.43 10.23 -23.11
C LYS A 487 -65.16 8.90 -23.26
N PHE A 488 -65.16 8.07 -22.22
CA PHE A 488 -65.62 6.68 -22.29
C PHE A 488 -66.78 6.35 -21.34
N GLY A 489 -67.15 7.26 -20.44
CA GLY A 489 -68.25 7.07 -19.47
C GLY A 489 -67.94 6.09 -18.33
N ARG A 490 -66.75 5.45 -18.35
CA ARG A 490 -66.26 4.48 -17.36
C ARG A 490 -64.73 4.56 -17.29
N LEU A 491 -64.15 4.19 -16.15
CA LEU A 491 -62.70 3.99 -16.03
C LEU A 491 -62.30 2.75 -16.82
N ILE A 492 -61.33 2.90 -17.73
CA ILE A 492 -60.83 1.79 -18.55
C ILE A 492 -59.47 1.39 -18.01
N ASP A 493 -59.27 0.10 -17.75
CA ASP A 493 -57.96 -0.45 -17.47
C ASP A 493 -57.12 -0.46 -18.77
N ILE A 494 -56.21 0.50 -18.88
CA ILE A 494 -55.37 0.71 -20.06
C ILE A 494 -54.42 -0.49 -20.26
N GLU A 495 -54.01 -1.19 -19.20
CA GLU A 495 -53.12 -2.36 -19.33
C GLU A 495 -53.84 -3.56 -19.96
N LEU A 496 -55.13 -3.71 -19.66
CA LEU A 496 -55.98 -4.72 -20.29
C LEU A 496 -56.29 -4.38 -21.75
N LEU A 497 -56.41 -3.09 -22.08
CA LEU A 497 -56.58 -2.62 -23.46
C LEU A 497 -55.30 -2.80 -24.28
N ASP A 498 -54.13 -2.49 -23.73
CA ASP A 498 -52.83 -2.68 -24.41
C ASP A 498 -52.52 -4.17 -24.67
N LYS A 499 -52.96 -5.07 -23.77
CA LYS A 499 -52.90 -6.52 -23.99
C LYS A 499 -53.90 -7.01 -25.04
N ALA A 500 -55.05 -6.34 -25.18
CA ALA A 500 -56.08 -6.66 -26.16
C ALA A 500 -55.83 -6.04 -27.54
N CYS A 501 -55.01 -4.99 -27.64
CA CYS A 501 -54.50 -4.47 -28.90
C CYS A 501 -53.36 -5.37 -29.39
N ASP A 502 -53.60 -6.14 -30.46
CA ASP A 502 -52.58 -6.98 -31.11
C ASP A 502 -51.36 -6.15 -31.55
N THR A 503 -50.37 -6.06 -30.66
CA THR A 503 -49.08 -5.40 -30.91
C THR A 503 -48.22 -6.13 -31.93
N GLY A 504 -48.63 -7.32 -32.40
CA GLY A 504 -47.96 -8.10 -33.43
C GLY A 504 -47.77 -7.34 -34.74
N ASN A 505 -48.83 -6.73 -35.27
CA ASN A 505 -48.77 -5.95 -36.52
C ASN A 505 -47.89 -4.70 -36.36
N LEU A 506 -47.94 -4.06 -35.18
CA LEU A 506 -47.10 -2.92 -34.86
C LEU A 506 -45.62 -3.31 -34.75
N ASN A 507 -45.33 -4.47 -34.13
CA ASN A 507 -43.98 -4.97 -33.96
C ASN A 507 -43.38 -5.47 -35.29
N GLU A 508 -44.18 -6.09 -36.15
CA GLU A 508 -43.77 -6.46 -37.51
C GLU A 508 -43.46 -5.21 -38.35
N LEU A 509 -44.30 -4.17 -38.23
CA LEU A 509 -44.06 -2.90 -38.91
C LEU A 509 -42.80 -2.21 -38.37
N LYS A 510 -42.57 -2.22 -37.05
CA LYS A 510 -41.32 -1.71 -36.45
C LYS A 510 -40.10 -2.50 -36.92
N SER A 511 -40.20 -3.82 -37.07
CA SER A 511 -39.12 -4.65 -37.63
C SER A 511 -38.82 -4.29 -39.10
N LYS A 512 -39.86 -4.08 -39.91
CA LYS A 512 -39.72 -3.62 -41.31
C LYS A 512 -39.12 -2.21 -41.39
N VAL A 513 -39.51 -1.31 -40.49
CA VAL A 513 -38.91 0.04 -40.39
C VAL A 513 -37.44 -0.06 -40.03
N ARG A 514 -37.07 -0.84 -39.00
CA ARG A 514 -35.66 -1.05 -38.63
C ARG A 514 -34.82 -1.64 -39.75
N SER A 515 -35.37 -2.60 -40.51
CA SER A 515 -34.67 -3.16 -41.67
C SER A 515 -34.43 -2.11 -42.77
N LYS A 516 -35.42 -1.23 -43.01
CA LYS A 516 -35.27 -0.11 -43.95
C LYS A 516 -34.30 0.96 -43.44
N GLU A 517 -34.29 1.24 -42.14
CA GLU A 517 -33.34 2.17 -41.50
C GLU A 517 -31.90 1.65 -41.61
N LEU A 518 -31.67 0.36 -41.30
CA LEU A 518 -30.36 -0.29 -41.45
C LEU A 518 -29.89 -0.26 -42.92
N HIS A 519 -30.81 -0.52 -43.85
CA HIS A 519 -30.50 -0.43 -45.28
C HIS A 519 -30.15 1.01 -45.69
N GLY A 520 -30.89 2.00 -45.20
CA GLY A 520 -30.60 3.42 -45.42
C GLY A 520 -29.26 3.85 -44.82
N GLU A 521 -28.92 3.37 -43.63
CA GLU A 521 -27.64 3.64 -42.97
C GLU A 521 -26.47 3.06 -43.78
N LYS A 522 -26.61 1.85 -44.30
CA LYS A 522 -25.60 1.22 -45.18
C LYS A 522 -25.43 2.00 -46.49
N GLN A 523 -26.52 2.43 -47.12
CA GLN A 523 -26.42 3.29 -48.31
C GLN A 523 -25.73 4.63 -47.99
N MET A 524 -26.01 5.22 -46.83
CA MET A 524 -25.36 6.46 -46.39
C MET A 524 -23.86 6.26 -46.09
N THR A 525 -23.45 5.10 -45.56
CA THR A 525 -22.03 4.80 -45.35
C THR A 525 -21.30 4.62 -46.68
N ASP A 526 -21.91 3.90 -47.63
CA ASP A 526 -21.34 3.68 -48.96
C ASP A 526 -21.22 5.02 -49.72
N ALA A 527 -22.25 5.85 -49.67
CA ALA A 527 -22.23 7.20 -50.27
C ALA A 527 -21.18 8.11 -49.63
N LYS A 528 -20.97 8.03 -48.30
CA LYS A 528 -19.89 8.77 -47.61
C LYS A 528 -18.50 8.28 -48.02
N GLY A 529 -18.32 6.96 -48.18
CA GLY A 529 -17.08 6.37 -48.68
C GLY A 529 -16.74 6.89 -50.08
N GLU A 530 -17.73 6.91 -50.97
CA GLU A 530 -17.55 7.44 -52.33
C GLU A 530 -17.27 8.94 -52.34
N GLN A 531 -17.93 9.71 -51.46
CA GLN A 531 -17.63 11.13 -51.27
C GLN A 531 -16.17 11.35 -50.82
N GLN A 532 -15.65 10.52 -49.91
CA GLN A 532 -14.25 10.61 -49.48
C GLN A 532 -13.28 10.26 -50.61
N ARG A 533 -13.59 9.22 -51.40
CA ARG A 533 -12.80 8.84 -52.58
C ARG A 533 -12.68 10.00 -53.57
N LEU A 534 -13.82 10.60 -53.92
CA LEU A 534 -13.87 11.76 -54.83
C LEU A 534 -13.14 12.98 -54.25
N LYS A 535 -13.24 13.23 -52.94
CA LYS A 535 -12.46 14.30 -52.28
C LYS A 535 -10.95 14.08 -52.38
N MET A 536 -10.46 12.86 -52.18
CA MET A 536 -9.04 12.53 -52.37
C MET A 536 -8.60 12.70 -53.82
N GLU A 537 -9.45 12.34 -54.77
CA GLU A 537 -9.18 12.49 -56.21
C GLU A 537 -9.05 13.97 -56.59
N ILE A 538 -9.96 14.82 -56.11
CA ILE A 538 -9.87 16.28 -56.28
C ILE A 538 -8.61 16.82 -55.62
N LEU A 539 -8.28 16.37 -54.40
CA LEU A 539 -7.09 16.83 -53.68
C LEU A 539 -5.80 16.52 -54.47
N LYS A 540 -5.65 15.29 -54.97
CA LYS A 540 -4.53 14.91 -55.84
C LYS A 540 -4.45 15.77 -57.10
N ALA A 541 -5.58 15.99 -57.77
CA ALA A 541 -5.63 16.85 -58.95
C ALA A 541 -5.24 18.30 -58.60
N THR A 542 -5.64 18.82 -57.43
CA THR A 542 -5.22 20.16 -56.97
C THR A 542 -3.74 20.23 -56.61
N GLU A 543 -3.15 19.18 -56.02
CA GLU A 543 -1.71 19.11 -55.75
C GLU A 543 -0.90 19.08 -57.05
N GLU A 544 -1.33 18.28 -58.03
CA GLU A 544 -0.71 18.22 -59.35
C GLU A 544 -0.80 19.57 -60.07
N ASN A 545 -1.97 20.20 -60.08
CA ASN A 545 -2.14 21.54 -60.65
C ASN A 545 -1.28 22.59 -59.94
N THR A 546 -1.18 22.53 -58.61
CA THR A 546 -0.33 23.45 -57.83
C THR A 546 1.14 23.22 -58.12
N ARG A 547 1.57 21.97 -58.27
CA ARG A 547 2.93 21.61 -58.69
C ARG A 547 3.23 22.17 -60.09
N LEU A 548 2.31 21.98 -61.04
CA LEU A 548 2.45 22.52 -62.40
C LEU A 548 2.51 24.05 -62.39
N LEU A 549 1.66 24.73 -61.59
CA LEU A 549 1.72 26.19 -61.43
C LEU A 549 3.05 26.65 -60.81
N THR A 550 3.59 25.90 -59.86
CA THR A 550 4.91 26.19 -59.25
C THR A 550 6.03 26.00 -60.28
N GLU A 551 5.95 24.95 -61.10
CA GLU A 551 6.88 24.72 -62.21
C GLU A 551 6.80 25.82 -63.26
N ILE A 552 5.59 26.24 -63.63
CA ILE A 552 5.35 27.39 -64.51
C ILE A 552 5.93 28.67 -63.91
N ALA A 553 5.76 28.91 -62.60
CA ALA A 553 6.33 30.07 -61.92
C ALA A 553 7.87 30.06 -61.94
N MET A 554 8.50 28.91 -61.67
CA MET A 554 9.96 28.75 -61.76
C MET A 554 10.48 28.95 -63.19
N LEU A 555 9.78 28.40 -64.19
CA LEU A 555 10.11 28.60 -65.60
C LEU A 555 9.92 30.05 -66.02
N SER A 556 8.89 30.74 -65.51
CA SER A 556 8.65 32.16 -65.75
C SER A 556 9.71 33.04 -65.09
N GLU A 557 10.17 32.70 -63.89
CA GLU A 557 11.30 33.38 -63.23
C GLU A 557 12.60 33.17 -64.03
N ARG A 558 12.84 31.95 -64.53
CA ARG A 558 13.97 31.67 -65.42
C ARG A 558 13.86 32.42 -66.74
N GLN A 559 12.67 32.49 -67.33
CA GLN A 559 12.40 33.28 -68.54
C GLN A 559 12.67 34.76 -68.26
N PHE A 560 12.16 35.30 -67.16
CA PHE A 560 12.40 36.69 -66.78
C PHE A 560 13.88 36.97 -66.48
N GLY A 561 14.59 36.02 -65.88
CA GLY A 561 16.04 36.08 -65.70
C GLY A 561 16.78 36.13 -67.04
N LEU A 562 16.43 35.26 -67.98
CA LEU A 562 17.00 35.24 -69.32
C LEU A 562 16.61 36.50 -70.13
N GLU A 563 15.38 37.00 -70.00
CA GLU A 563 14.95 38.27 -70.60
C GLU A 563 15.71 39.45 -69.99
N LYS A 564 16.01 39.43 -68.69
CA LYS A 564 16.83 40.44 -68.04
C LYS A 564 18.28 40.37 -68.50
N GLU A 565 18.84 39.18 -68.67
CA GLU A 565 20.18 38.98 -69.25
C GLU A 565 20.22 39.42 -70.72
N LEU A 566 19.19 39.12 -71.50
CA LEU A 566 19.04 39.56 -72.89
C LEU A 566 18.88 41.08 -72.96
N ASN A 567 18.02 41.68 -72.15
CA ASN A 567 17.88 43.13 -72.06
C ASN A 567 19.17 43.79 -71.55
N GLN A 568 19.94 43.16 -70.66
CA GLN A 568 21.27 43.65 -70.29
C GLN A 568 22.27 43.54 -71.44
N ALA A 569 22.18 42.48 -72.26
CA ALA A 569 22.97 42.34 -73.49
C ALA A 569 22.55 43.37 -74.55
N ASP A 570 21.25 43.67 -74.69
CA ASP A 570 20.73 44.71 -75.57
C ASP A 570 21.08 46.12 -75.06
N VAL A 571 21.03 46.39 -73.76
CA VAL A 571 21.45 47.67 -73.16
C VAL A 571 22.97 47.87 -73.27
N ASN A 572 23.78 46.81 -73.17
CA ASN A 572 25.22 46.87 -73.45
C ASN A 572 25.52 47.04 -74.96
N ASN A 573 24.57 46.75 -75.85
CA ASN A 573 24.72 46.89 -77.30
C ASN A 573 23.93 48.08 -77.90
N THR A 574 23.21 48.85 -77.08
CA THR A 574 22.44 50.05 -77.48
C THR A 574 22.84 51.29 -76.67
N LEU A 575 24.12 51.40 -76.29
CA LEU A 575 24.77 52.65 -75.88
C LEU A 575 25.07 53.57 -77.08
N VAL A 576 24.16 53.62 -78.06
CA VAL A 576 24.17 54.57 -79.17
C VAL A 576 22.72 55.00 -79.46
N ASP A 577 22.35 56.12 -78.84
CA ASP A 577 21.64 57.25 -79.49
C ASP A 577 20.11 57.27 -79.68
N ASP A 578 19.29 56.51 -78.93
CA ASP A 578 17.81 56.63 -79.03
C ASP A 578 17.12 57.40 -77.88
N GLY A 579 17.80 57.62 -76.74
CA GLY A 579 17.20 58.28 -75.57
C GLY A 579 17.00 59.79 -75.71
N ALA A 580 17.86 60.49 -76.46
CA ALA A 580 17.80 61.94 -76.62
C ALA A 580 16.71 62.40 -77.62
N GLN A 581 16.28 61.50 -78.50
CA GLN A 581 15.26 61.80 -79.53
C GLN A 581 13.84 61.67 -78.96
N LEU A 582 13.60 60.66 -78.11
CA LEU A 582 12.31 60.43 -77.45
C LEU A 582 11.95 61.56 -76.47
N GLU A 583 12.91 62.10 -75.72
CA GLU A 583 12.64 63.21 -74.79
C GLU A 583 12.27 64.51 -75.51
N LYS A 584 12.88 64.81 -76.66
CA LYS A 584 12.52 65.97 -77.49
C LYS A 584 11.10 65.84 -78.04
N GLU A 585 10.75 64.67 -78.58
CA GLU A 585 9.39 64.42 -79.06
C GLU A 585 8.35 64.50 -77.93
N MET A 586 8.66 63.98 -76.73
CA MET A 586 7.75 64.05 -75.60
C MET A 586 7.54 65.48 -75.09
N HIS A 587 8.57 66.33 -75.10
CA HIS A 587 8.46 67.73 -74.72
C HIS A 587 7.67 68.55 -75.75
N GLU A 588 7.86 68.30 -77.05
CA GLU A 588 7.05 68.93 -78.11
C GLU A 588 5.59 68.48 -78.03
N ARG A 589 5.34 67.19 -77.78
CA ARG A 589 3.98 66.66 -77.61
C ARG A 589 3.30 67.22 -76.36
N LYS A 590 4.01 67.39 -75.25
CA LYS A 590 3.48 68.06 -74.04
C LYS A 590 3.17 69.54 -74.28
N LYS A 591 4.05 70.28 -74.98
CA LYS A 591 3.77 71.68 -75.38
C LYS A 591 2.54 71.79 -76.27
N LEU A 592 2.40 70.89 -77.25
CA LEU A 592 1.22 70.84 -78.13
C LEU A 592 -0.06 70.50 -77.35
N VAL A 593 -0.01 69.56 -76.40
CA VAL A 593 -1.15 69.22 -75.53
C VAL A 593 -1.54 70.37 -74.60
N GLU A 594 -0.58 71.10 -74.02
CA GLU A 594 -0.87 72.30 -73.24
C GLU A 594 -1.51 73.39 -74.08
N LEU A 595 -1.02 73.62 -75.30
CA LEU A 595 -1.62 74.58 -76.23
C LEU A 595 -3.06 74.20 -76.59
N VAL A 596 -3.32 72.91 -76.89
CA VAL A 596 -4.68 72.42 -77.17
C VAL A 596 -5.60 72.55 -75.95
N LYS A 597 -5.11 72.30 -74.73
CA LYS A 597 -5.90 72.52 -73.50
C LYS A 597 -6.18 73.99 -73.24
N LEU A 598 -5.27 74.89 -73.59
CA LEU A 598 -5.47 76.34 -73.44
C LEU A 598 -6.51 76.83 -74.46
N GLN A 599 -6.39 76.40 -75.71
CA GLN A 599 -7.36 76.69 -76.76
C GLN A 599 -8.73 76.05 -76.48
N SER A 600 -8.79 74.86 -75.88
CA SER A 600 -10.07 74.25 -75.49
C SER A 600 -10.76 75.04 -74.38
N ARG A 601 -10.00 75.57 -73.41
CA ARG A 601 -10.54 76.44 -72.35
C ARG A 601 -11.01 77.78 -72.90
N GLU A 602 -10.30 78.37 -73.86
CA GLU A 602 -10.77 79.57 -74.57
C GLU A 602 -12.04 79.28 -75.38
N ILE A 603 -12.11 78.16 -76.09
CA ILE A 603 -13.31 77.74 -76.81
C ILE A 603 -14.48 77.50 -75.85
N ASP A 604 -14.25 76.87 -74.71
CA ASP A 604 -15.30 76.61 -73.72
C ASP A 604 -15.74 77.90 -73.01
N ALA A 605 -14.82 78.84 -72.74
CA ALA A 605 -15.16 80.17 -72.24
C ALA A 605 -16.00 80.94 -73.26
N LEU A 606 -15.61 80.94 -74.55
CA LEU A 606 -16.38 81.54 -75.64
C LEU A 606 -17.72 80.82 -75.86
N LYS A 607 -17.79 79.50 -75.70
CA LYS A 607 -19.06 78.74 -75.76
C LYS A 607 -19.97 79.06 -74.57
N GLN A 608 -19.44 79.25 -73.37
CA GLN A 608 -20.20 79.68 -72.20
C GLN A 608 -20.68 81.13 -72.36
N GLU A 609 -19.88 82.01 -72.96
CA GLU A 609 -20.26 83.38 -73.29
C GLU A 609 -21.36 83.40 -74.37
N VAL A 610 -21.24 82.58 -75.41
CA VAL A 610 -22.27 82.36 -76.45
C VAL A 610 -23.54 81.73 -75.87
N LEU A 611 -23.44 80.83 -74.89
CA LEU A 611 -24.60 80.20 -74.24
C LEU A 611 -25.32 81.14 -73.26
N MET A 612 -24.59 81.97 -72.50
CA MET A 612 -25.19 83.00 -71.64
C MET A 612 -25.89 84.10 -72.46
N LEU A 613 -25.44 84.35 -73.70
CA LEU A 613 -26.09 85.26 -74.64
C LEU A 613 -27.28 84.66 -75.40
N ARG A 614 -27.62 83.38 -75.20
CA ARG A 614 -28.65 82.66 -75.99
C ARG A 614 -29.77 81.98 -75.17
N GLY A 615 -30.00 82.40 -73.92
CA GLY A 615 -31.04 81.86 -73.06
C GLY A 615 -32.46 82.42 -73.29
N LYS A 616 -33.31 81.70 -74.06
CA LYS A 616 -34.78 81.68 -73.85
C LYS A 616 -35.40 80.35 -74.33
N LYS A 617 -36.04 79.65 -73.37
CA LYS A 617 -36.95 78.48 -73.45
C LYS A 617 -36.39 77.04 -73.48
N GLY A 618 -37.02 76.21 -72.63
CA GLY A 618 -37.39 74.80 -72.88
C GLY A 618 -36.41 73.77 -72.31
N ARG A 619 -36.67 73.11 -71.17
CA ARG A 619 -37.63 72.00 -70.89
C ARG A 619 -37.08 70.61 -71.31
N VAL A 620 -36.58 69.89 -70.27
CA VAL A 620 -36.94 68.50 -69.86
C VAL A 620 -36.45 67.27 -70.68
N HIS A 621 -36.22 66.19 -69.90
CA HIS A 621 -35.92 64.78 -70.21
C HIS A 621 -34.47 64.52 -70.64
N GLY A 622 -33.74 63.53 -70.09
CA GLY A 622 -34.14 62.18 -69.69
C GLY A 622 -33.90 61.25 -70.88
N THR A 623 -33.16 60.13 -70.66
CA THR A 623 -32.87 58.93 -71.51
C THR A 623 -31.38 58.63 -71.48
N THR A 624 -30.90 57.49 -70.93
CA THR A 624 -30.74 56.14 -71.53
C THR A 624 -29.76 56.04 -72.69
N HIS A 625 -29.16 54.84 -72.79
CA HIS A 625 -28.15 54.31 -73.73
C HIS A 625 -26.69 54.46 -73.25
N HIS A 626 -25.82 53.46 -73.32
CA HIS A 626 -25.86 52.18 -74.04
C HIS A 626 -25.00 51.12 -73.32
#